data_AF-A0A7C3W7S6-F1
#
_entry.id   AF-A0A7C3W7S6-F1
#
_cell.length_a   1.000
_cell.length_b   1.000
_cell.length_c   1.000
_cell.angle_alpha   90.00
_cell.angle_beta   90.00
_cell.angle_gamma   90.00
#
_symmetry.space_group_name_H-M   'P 1'
#
loop_
_entity.id
_entity.type
_entity.pdbx_description
1 polymer ?
#
loop_
_entity_poly.entity_id
_entity_poly.type
_entity_poly.pdbx_seq_one_letter_code
_entity_poly.pdbx_strand_id
1 'polypeptide(L)'
;NYIDYKVFEIFNYRWDIGNHRLWRPRTPEGRWRWLQFDNDVGWGGFWAEQPAWQFDMLAADLTPSGSLHDHNNEVTTFLLRRLIENADFRRDFINRFADLLNTVLQPSNTVARVNQMAATLDPEMAEHIRRWRAPASLLDWRNNVQYLRNYANNRPQYARTHLLQRFSLRGTATLTVSVSDPGHGHLRLNSLTLDAPTSAPWSGLYFRGNPITLTALAAPGHRFVRWEGLYGVNTNSVQIFLNGDLALTAVFEPEEVPPPKFTEITKLAGGVLRLRVSGQPQHVYLLQGSTNLRDWLTVQSVTNEVGGEAQVLLDNSRLDAGHRFYRLRWP
;
A
#
# COMPACT_ATOMS: atom_id res chain seq x y z
N ASN A 1 -9.25 7.60 -3.51
CA ASN A 1 -9.49 9.00 -3.93
C ASN A 1 -10.54 9.69 -3.06
N TYR A 2 -11.84 9.35 -3.11
CA TYR A 2 -12.83 10.08 -2.30
C TYR A 2 -12.58 9.97 -0.78
N ILE A 3 -12.27 8.76 -0.29
CA ILE A 3 -11.88 8.57 1.12
C ILE A 3 -10.67 9.44 1.46
N ASP A 4 -9.60 9.43 0.66
CA ASP A 4 -8.42 10.28 0.88
C ASP A 4 -8.80 11.76 0.95
N TYR A 5 -9.60 12.22 0.00
CA TYR A 5 -10.07 13.60 -0.06
C TYR A 5 -10.77 14.00 1.25
N LYS A 6 -11.71 13.19 1.73
CA LYS A 6 -12.43 13.46 2.98
C LYS A 6 -11.54 13.33 4.22
N VAL A 7 -10.63 12.36 4.27
CA VAL A 7 -9.65 12.26 5.38
C VAL A 7 -8.82 13.54 5.46
N PHE A 8 -8.30 14.05 4.34
CA PHE A 8 -7.53 15.30 4.34
C PHE A 8 -8.39 16.52 4.67
N GLU A 9 -9.61 16.62 4.14
CA GLU A 9 -10.55 17.70 4.48
C GLU A 9 -10.81 17.78 6.00
N ILE A 10 -11.12 16.63 6.61
CA ILE A 10 -11.37 16.51 8.04
C ILE A 10 -10.09 16.75 8.84
N PHE A 11 -8.97 16.14 8.45
CA PHE A 11 -7.70 16.29 9.17
C PHE A 11 -7.21 17.74 9.14
N ASN A 12 -7.38 18.45 8.03
CA ASN A 12 -6.89 19.81 7.84
C ASN A 12 -7.78 20.90 8.49
N TYR A 13 -8.86 20.56 9.19
CA TYR A 13 -9.80 21.58 9.70
C TYR A 13 -10.39 22.43 8.56
N ARG A 14 -10.83 21.81 7.47
CA ARG A 14 -11.35 22.56 6.32
C ARG A 14 -12.83 22.89 6.52
N TRP A 15 -13.10 23.99 7.23
CA TRP A 15 -14.45 24.44 7.53
C TRP A 15 -15.22 24.97 6.30
N ASP A 16 -14.52 25.37 5.22
CA ASP A 16 -15.14 25.62 3.91
C ASP A 16 -15.44 24.31 3.16
N ILE A 17 -16.34 23.52 3.77
CA ILE A 17 -16.70 22.18 3.29
C ILE A 17 -17.33 22.25 1.89
N GLY A 18 -17.94 23.37 1.49
CA GLY A 18 -18.63 23.53 0.21
C GLY A 18 -17.72 23.62 -1.02
N ASN A 19 -16.45 23.98 -0.84
CA ASN A 19 -15.59 24.39 -1.94
C ASN A 19 -14.91 23.18 -2.63
N HIS A 20 -15.72 22.31 -3.23
CA HIS A 20 -15.26 21.11 -3.92
C HIS A 20 -14.80 21.43 -5.34
N ARG A 21 -13.76 20.73 -5.80
CA ARG A 21 -13.42 20.63 -7.22
C ARG A 21 -13.38 19.16 -7.61
N LEU A 22 -14.05 18.83 -8.70
CA LEU A 22 -14.19 17.45 -9.16
C LEU A 22 -13.89 17.34 -10.65
N TRP A 23 -13.37 16.20 -11.06
CA TRP A 23 -13.18 15.88 -12.47
C TRP A 23 -13.48 14.40 -12.73
N ARG A 24 -13.77 14.06 -13.98
CA ARG A 24 -13.84 12.67 -14.46
C ARG A 24 -13.36 12.60 -15.91
N PRO A 25 -12.76 11.48 -16.33
CA PRO A 25 -12.63 11.17 -17.75
C PRO A 25 -14.01 11.17 -18.42
N ARG A 26 -14.08 11.66 -19.66
CA ARG A 26 -15.28 11.59 -20.50
C ARG A 26 -15.33 10.25 -21.25
N THR A 27 -15.29 9.16 -20.48
CA THR A 27 -15.46 7.78 -20.96
C THR A 27 -16.65 7.12 -20.25
N PRO A 28 -17.23 6.04 -20.80
CA PRO A 28 -18.34 5.33 -20.15
C PRO A 28 -17.99 4.83 -18.73
N GLU A 29 -16.75 4.43 -18.50
CA GLU A 29 -16.25 3.92 -17.22
C GLU A 29 -15.63 5.02 -16.33
N GLY A 30 -15.68 6.28 -16.79
CA GLY A 30 -15.04 7.42 -16.13
C GLY A 30 -15.63 7.70 -14.75
N ARG A 31 -14.85 7.47 -13.69
CA ARG A 31 -15.23 7.74 -12.31
C ARG A 31 -14.87 9.17 -11.90
N TRP A 32 -15.74 9.79 -11.10
CA TRP A 32 -15.46 11.08 -10.46
C TRP A 32 -14.27 10.99 -9.51
N ARG A 33 -13.47 12.06 -9.51
CA ARG A 33 -12.32 12.26 -8.65
C ARG A 33 -12.37 13.64 -8.02
N TRP A 34 -12.08 13.70 -6.74
CA TRP A 34 -12.06 14.93 -5.95
C TRP A 34 -10.65 15.48 -5.89
N LEU A 35 -10.56 16.80 -5.86
CA LEU A 35 -9.33 17.59 -5.81
C LEU A 35 -9.37 18.45 -4.54
N GLN A 36 -8.25 18.50 -3.83
CA GLN A 36 -8.03 19.53 -2.82
C GLN A 36 -7.82 20.88 -3.52
N PHE A 37 -8.57 21.88 -3.10
CA PHE A 37 -8.56 23.24 -3.63
C PHE A 37 -8.88 24.20 -2.49
N ASP A 38 -8.28 25.39 -2.45
CA ASP A 38 -8.55 26.41 -1.40
C ASP A 38 -8.45 25.84 0.03
N ASN A 39 -7.21 25.72 0.52
CA ASN A 39 -6.92 25.12 1.83
C ASN A 39 -6.31 26.12 2.83
N ASP A 40 -6.30 27.40 2.49
CA ASP A 40 -5.74 28.50 3.29
C ASP A 40 -6.52 28.74 4.60
N VAL A 41 -7.81 28.38 4.64
CA VAL A 41 -8.61 28.37 5.87
C VAL A 41 -8.29 27.19 6.80
N GLY A 42 -7.59 26.18 6.28
CA GLY A 42 -7.21 25.00 7.04
C GLY A 42 -6.21 25.30 8.16
N TRP A 43 -5.99 24.32 9.00
CA TRP A 43 -4.98 24.32 10.06
C TRP A 43 -5.17 25.41 11.13
N GLY A 44 -6.29 26.14 11.13
CA GLY A 44 -6.58 27.21 12.08
C GLY A 44 -6.45 28.62 11.52
N GLY A 45 -6.42 28.77 10.19
CA GLY A 45 -6.57 30.07 9.52
C GLY A 45 -8.00 30.62 9.62
N PHE A 46 -8.17 31.91 9.31
CA PHE A 46 -9.46 32.61 9.07
C PHE A 46 -10.68 32.11 9.85
N TRP A 47 -11.05 32.80 10.94
CA TRP A 47 -12.24 32.52 11.76
C TRP A 47 -12.37 31.09 12.31
N ALA A 48 -11.32 30.28 12.19
CA ALA A 48 -11.27 28.95 12.77
C ALA A 48 -11.56 28.98 14.27
N GLU A 49 -12.40 28.03 14.72
CA GLU A 49 -12.59 27.72 16.12
C GLU A 49 -11.25 27.29 16.73
N GLN A 50 -10.86 27.95 17.83
CA GLN A 50 -9.56 27.75 18.45
C GLN A 50 -9.66 26.93 19.75
N PRO A 51 -8.71 26.01 20.00
CA PRO A 51 -7.62 25.62 19.11
C PRO A 51 -8.08 24.67 17.99
N ALA A 52 -7.73 24.98 16.74
CA ALA A 52 -8.29 24.28 15.57
C ALA A 52 -8.00 22.78 15.53
N TRP A 53 -6.89 22.33 16.13
CA TRP A 53 -6.56 20.90 16.16
C TRP A 53 -7.55 20.06 16.99
N GLN A 54 -8.30 20.68 17.91
CA GLN A 54 -9.29 20.00 18.77
C GLN A 54 -10.66 19.87 18.14
N PHE A 55 -11.00 20.67 17.13
CA PHE A 55 -12.36 20.70 16.62
C PHE A 55 -12.74 19.42 15.86
N ASP A 56 -13.95 18.95 16.07
CA ASP A 56 -14.49 17.75 15.45
C ASP A 56 -15.08 18.02 14.05
N MET A 57 -14.18 18.17 13.08
CA MET A 57 -14.57 18.25 11.67
C MET A 57 -15.31 17.02 11.18
N LEU A 58 -15.06 15.83 11.75
CA LEU A 58 -15.77 14.61 11.33
C LEU A 58 -17.26 14.70 11.69
N ALA A 59 -17.57 15.23 12.87
CA ALA A 59 -18.95 15.52 13.26
C ALA A 59 -19.58 16.58 12.33
N ALA A 60 -18.85 17.64 12.00
CA ALA A 60 -19.33 18.67 11.07
C ALA A 60 -19.63 18.09 9.68
N ASP A 61 -18.73 17.29 9.11
CA ASP A 61 -18.88 16.64 7.80
C ASP A 61 -20.00 15.58 7.76
N LEU A 62 -20.43 15.09 8.92
CA LEU A 62 -21.50 14.09 9.06
C LEU A 62 -22.85 14.66 9.51
N THR A 63 -22.96 15.99 9.60
CA THR A 63 -24.19 16.68 10.01
C THR A 63 -24.86 17.34 8.79
N PRO A 64 -26.17 17.13 8.54
CA PRO A 64 -26.87 17.68 7.37
C PRO A 64 -27.19 19.18 7.46
N SER A 65 -27.17 19.75 8.66
CA SER A 65 -27.47 21.17 8.90
C SER A 65 -26.63 21.64 10.08
N GLY A 66 -25.54 22.35 9.80
CA GLY A 66 -24.56 22.78 10.80
C GLY A 66 -24.26 24.26 10.67
N SER A 67 -23.98 24.88 11.81
CA SER A 67 -23.69 26.31 11.94
C SER A 67 -22.22 26.67 11.69
N LEU A 68 -21.41 25.76 11.13
CA LEU A 68 -19.99 26.01 10.87
C LEU A 68 -19.86 26.99 9.69
N HIS A 69 -19.94 28.27 10.03
CA HIS A 69 -19.86 29.43 9.13
C HIS A 69 -20.83 29.37 7.93
N ASP A 70 -21.94 28.65 8.04
CA ASP A 70 -22.90 28.42 6.95
C ASP A 70 -22.36 27.62 5.74
N HIS A 71 -21.18 26.97 5.88
CA HIS A 71 -20.58 26.12 4.83
C HIS A 71 -20.97 24.63 4.94
N ASN A 72 -21.57 24.23 6.06
CA ASN A 72 -22.22 22.94 6.23
C ASN A 72 -23.68 23.03 5.75
N ASN A 73 -24.04 22.24 4.74
CA ASN A 73 -25.44 22.03 4.38
C ASN A 73 -25.69 20.59 3.89
N GLU A 74 -26.97 20.28 3.68
CA GLU A 74 -27.43 18.93 3.38
C GLU A 74 -26.80 18.39 2.09
N VAL A 75 -26.69 19.23 1.06
CA VAL A 75 -26.18 18.84 -0.26
C VAL A 75 -24.69 18.58 -0.20
N THR A 76 -23.91 19.47 0.41
CA THR A 76 -22.45 19.37 0.49
C THR A 76 -21.99 18.12 1.25
N THR A 77 -22.67 17.80 2.35
CA THR A 77 -22.30 16.67 3.23
C THR A 77 -22.97 15.35 2.80
N PHE A 78 -23.95 15.40 1.90
CA PHE A 78 -24.80 14.27 1.52
C PHE A 78 -24.01 12.99 1.23
N LEU A 79 -23.01 13.09 0.35
CA LEU A 79 -22.31 11.91 -0.16
C LEU A 79 -21.59 11.15 0.96
N LEU A 80 -20.86 11.87 1.83
CA LEU A 80 -20.15 11.23 2.94
C LEU A 80 -21.14 10.65 3.96
N ARG A 81 -22.20 11.38 4.31
CA ARG A 81 -23.25 10.91 5.23
C ARG A 81 -23.88 9.61 4.76
N ARG A 82 -24.14 9.46 3.45
CA ARG A 82 -24.72 8.22 2.89
C ARG A 82 -23.70 7.10 2.76
N LEU A 83 -22.48 7.40 2.33
CA LEU A 83 -21.46 6.35 2.19
C LEU A 83 -21.04 5.77 3.55
N ILE A 84 -21.00 6.57 4.62
CA ILE A 84 -20.61 6.08 5.95
C ILE A 84 -21.64 5.12 6.59
N GLU A 85 -22.88 5.09 6.09
CA GLU A 85 -23.90 4.13 6.52
C GLU A 85 -23.54 2.71 6.03
N ASN A 86 -22.89 2.58 4.88
CA ASN A 86 -22.41 1.30 4.35
C ASN A 86 -21.25 0.77 5.21
N ALA A 87 -21.38 -0.47 5.69
CA ALA A 87 -20.42 -1.07 6.62
C ALA A 87 -19.01 -1.23 6.01
N ASP A 88 -18.91 -1.57 4.72
CA ASP A 88 -17.63 -1.73 4.03
C ASP A 88 -16.93 -0.39 3.84
N PHE A 89 -17.66 0.61 3.35
CA PHE A 89 -17.11 1.96 3.19
C PHE A 89 -16.69 2.55 4.54
N ARG A 90 -17.49 2.37 5.59
CA ARG A 90 -17.15 2.84 6.94
C ARG A 90 -15.88 2.17 7.46
N ARG A 91 -15.75 0.85 7.32
CA ARG A 91 -14.54 0.12 7.69
C ARG A 91 -13.32 0.66 6.94
N ASP A 92 -13.45 0.82 5.63
CA ASP A 92 -12.36 1.26 4.76
C ASP A 92 -11.99 2.73 5.01
N PHE A 93 -12.96 3.58 5.33
CA PHE A 93 -12.75 4.98 5.75
C PHE A 93 -11.95 5.04 7.05
N ILE A 94 -12.38 4.29 8.07
CA ILE A 94 -11.68 4.21 9.37
C ILE A 94 -10.26 3.68 9.19
N ASN A 95 -10.09 2.61 8.43
CA ASN A 95 -8.78 2.02 8.15
C ASN A 95 -7.89 2.97 7.37
N ARG A 96 -8.41 3.64 6.33
CA ARG A 96 -7.62 4.59 5.54
C ARG A 96 -7.21 5.81 6.36
N PHE A 97 -8.06 6.28 7.27
CA PHE A 97 -7.70 7.35 8.19
C PHE A 97 -6.57 6.89 9.13
N ALA A 98 -6.68 5.69 9.71
CA ALA A 98 -5.62 5.11 10.54
C ALA A 98 -4.30 4.92 9.76
N ASP A 99 -4.37 4.39 8.53
CA ASP A 99 -3.23 4.21 7.63
C ASP A 99 -2.49 5.55 7.42
N LEU A 100 -3.22 6.64 7.12
CA LEU A 100 -2.64 7.96 6.93
C LEU A 100 -2.07 8.55 8.24
N LEU A 101 -2.72 8.32 9.37
CA LEU A 101 -2.25 8.75 10.70
C LEU A 101 -1.02 7.99 11.22
N ASN A 102 -0.74 6.81 10.67
CA ASN A 102 0.49 6.03 10.91
C ASN A 102 1.57 6.28 9.85
N THR A 103 1.29 7.11 8.84
CA THR A 103 2.21 7.41 7.75
C THR A 103 2.30 8.91 7.51
N VAL A 104 1.69 9.44 6.45
CA VAL A 104 1.88 10.82 5.98
C VAL A 104 1.40 11.89 6.96
N LEU A 105 0.43 11.56 7.82
CA LEU A 105 -0.13 12.46 8.84
C LEU A 105 0.51 12.30 10.22
N GLN A 106 1.56 11.48 10.34
CA GLN A 106 2.32 11.37 11.59
C GLN A 106 3.01 12.71 11.93
N PRO A 107 3.14 13.09 13.22
CA PRO A 107 3.76 14.34 13.62
C PRO A 107 5.15 14.58 13.01
N SER A 108 6.01 13.57 12.99
CA SER A 108 7.36 13.67 12.39
C SER A 108 7.31 14.10 10.92
N ASN A 109 6.45 13.47 10.12
CA ASN A 109 6.32 13.76 8.69
C ASN A 109 5.68 15.13 8.43
N THR A 110 4.62 15.45 9.16
CA THR A 110 3.89 16.72 9.00
C THR A 110 4.71 17.92 9.49
N VAL A 111 5.37 17.83 10.64
CA VAL A 111 6.29 18.87 11.12
C VAL A 111 7.49 19.05 10.18
N ALA A 112 8.06 17.94 9.67
CA ALA A 112 9.14 18.03 8.69
C ALA A 112 8.70 18.80 7.42
N ARG A 113 7.47 18.57 6.95
CA ARG A 113 6.92 19.30 5.80
C ARG A 113 6.71 20.80 6.11
N VAL A 114 6.18 21.13 7.29
CA VAL A 114 6.06 22.54 7.74
C VAL A 114 7.43 23.21 7.77
N ASN A 115 8.44 22.54 8.34
CA ASN A 115 9.81 23.08 8.42
C ASN A 115 10.43 23.27 7.04
N GLN A 116 10.25 22.32 6.12
CA GLN A 116 10.74 22.44 4.75
C GLN A 116 10.15 23.67 4.07
N MET A 117 8.83 23.85 4.14
CA MET A 117 8.15 25.01 3.53
C MET A 117 8.58 26.33 4.19
N ALA A 118 8.66 26.37 5.52
CA ALA A 118 9.10 27.55 6.25
C ALA A 118 10.55 27.93 5.90
N ALA A 119 11.46 26.95 5.78
CA ALA A 119 12.85 27.19 5.41
C ALA A 119 13.01 27.76 3.99
N THR A 120 12.14 27.34 3.05
CA THR A 120 12.10 27.93 1.70
C THR A 120 11.68 29.39 1.71
N LEU A 121 10.78 29.78 2.61
CA LEU A 121 10.21 31.13 2.67
C LEU A 121 11.01 32.10 3.55
N ASP A 122 11.65 31.61 4.63
CA ASP A 122 12.36 32.40 5.65
C ASP A 122 13.23 33.54 5.09
N PRO A 123 14.14 33.32 4.11
CA PRO A 123 15.02 34.38 3.62
C PRO A 123 14.28 35.52 2.92
N GLU A 124 13.09 35.26 2.36
CA GLU A 124 12.29 36.24 1.62
C GLU A 124 11.34 37.02 2.53
N MET A 125 11.06 36.54 3.74
CA MET A 125 10.00 37.09 4.58
C MET A 125 10.28 38.51 5.03
N ALA A 126 11.54 38.89 5.27
CA ALA A 126 11.88 40.25 5.67
C ALA A 126 11.51 41.28 4.57
N GLU A 127 11.87 40.97 3.31
CA GLU A 127 11.54 41.82 2.16
C GLU A 127 10.04 41.78 1.86
N HIS A 128 9.40 40.61 1.95
CA HIS A 128 7.96 40.47 1.79
C HIS A 128 7.20 41.38 2.76
N ILE A 129 7.57 41.36 4.05
CA ILE A 129 6.96 42.21 5.09
C ILE A 129 7.23 43.69 4.81
N ARG A 130 8.45 44.06 4.41
CA ARG A 130 8.78 45.45 4.06
C ARG A 130 7.89 45.98 2.93
N ARG A 131 7.67 45.16 1.90
CA ARG A 131 6.89 45.52 0.71
C ARG A 131 5.38 45.54 0.97
N TRP A 132 4.85 44.49 1.60
CA TRP A 132 3.42 44.24 1.70
C TRP A 132 2.81 44.61 3.06
N ARG A 133 3.65 44.88 4.06
CA ARG A 133 3.25 45.18 5.45
C ARG A 133 2.42 44.06 6.09
N ALA A 134 2.61 42.83 5.61
CA ALA A 134 1.95 41.62 6.09
C ALA A 134 2.91 40.42 5.95
N PRO A 135 2.96 39.49 6.93
CA PRO A 135 2.42 39.62 8.29
C PRO A 135 3.04 40.82 9.02
N ALA A 136 2.51 41.18 10.20
CA ALA A 136 2.89 42.42 10.90
C ALA A 136 4.39 42.50 11.27
N SER A 137 5.03 41.35 11.52
CA SER A 137 6.46 41.26 11.75
C SER A 137 7.01 39.86 11.43
N LEU A 138 8.34 39.74 11.38
CA LEU A 138 9.02 38.45 11.24
C LEU A 138 8.73 37.54 12.46
N LEU A 139 8.54 38.14 13.65
CA LEU A 139 8.14 37.41 14.84
C LEU A 139 6.73 36.83 14.67
N ASP A 140 5.77 37.60 14.16
CA ASP A 140 4.41 37.12 13.92
C ASP A 140 4.39 35.98 12.89
N TRP A 141 5.18 36.09 11.83
CA TRP A 141 5.35 34.99 10.88
C TRP A 141 5.91 33.73 11.56
N ARG A 142 6.97 33.84 12.36
CA ARG A 142 7.55 32.72 13.11
C ARG A 142 6.56 32.10 14.10
N ASN A 143 5.74 32.91 14.75
CA ASN A 143 4.66 32.44 15.63
C ASN A 143 3.60 31.65 14.86
N ASN A 144 3.21 32.10 13.66
CA ASN A 144 2.29 31.35 12.79
C ASN A 144 2.90 30.00 12.36
N VAL A 145 4.19 29.98 11.97
CA VAL A 145 4.88 28.71 11.67
C VAL A 145 4.91 27.79 12.89
N GLN A 146 5.14 28.34 14.09
CA GLN A 146 5.09 27.55 15.32
C GLN A 146 3.69 26.99 15.60
N TYR A 147 2.64 27.75 15.34
CA TYR A 147 1.26 27.28 15.44
C TYR A 147 0.98 26.10 14.50
N LEU A 148 1.49 26.14 13.25
CA LEU A 148 1.40 24.99 12.33
C LEU A 148 2.11 23.74 12.88
N ARG A 149 3.26 23.88 13.54
CA ARG A 149 3.92 22.75 14.22
C ARG A 149 3.08 22.22 15.38
N ASN A 150 2.46 23.10 16.16
CA ASN A 150 1.57 22.70 17.25
C ASN A 150 0.37 21.93 16.68
N TYR A 151 -0.24 22.40 15.60
CA TYR A 151 -1.32 21.68 14.92
C TYR A 151 -0.87 20.29 14.47
N ALA A 152 0.27 20.19 13.75
CA ALA A 152 0.84 18.91 13.29
C ALA A 152 1.07 17.90 14.43
N ASN A 153 1.55 18.38 15.59
CA ASN A 153 1.80 17.53 16.75
C ASN A 153 0.52 17.07 17.45
N ASN A 154 -0.49 17.95 17.56
CA ASN A 154 -1.68 17.67 18.35
C ASN A 154 -2.82 17.00 17.54
N ARG A 155 -3.04 17.42 16.29
CA ARG A 155 -4.19 16.97 15.48
C ARG A 155 -4.33 15.45 15.35
N PRO A 156 -3.25 14.66 15.17
CA PRO A 156 -3.38 13.21 15.02
C PRO A 156 -4.04 12.51 16.20
N GLN A 157 -3.85 12.98 17.44
CA GLN A 157 -4.49 12.40 18.63
C GLN A 157 -5.98 12.74 18.70
N TYR A 158 -6.34 14.01 18.44
CA TYR A 158 -7.74 14.44 18.40
C TYR A 158 -8.50 13.77 17.27
N ALA A 159 -7.92 13.64 16.08
CA ALA A 159 -8.53 12.91 14.97
C ALA A 159 -8.85 11.45 15.34
N ARG A 160 -7.94 10.75 16.05
CA ARG A 160 -8.22 9.40 16.57
C ARG A 160 -9.36 9.41 17.58
N THR A 161 -9.39 10.40 18.47
CA THR A 161 -10.45 10.55 19.49
C THR A 161 -11.83 10.76 18.85
N HIS A 162 -11.93 11.62 17.83
CA HIS A 162 -13.18 11.83 17.11
C HIS A 162 -13.65 10.57 16.38
N LEU A 163 -12.73 9.81 15.77
CA LEU A 163 -13.05 8.51 15.15
C LEU A 163 -13.56 7.50 16.18
N LEU A 164 -12.91 7.41 17.36
CA LEU A 164 -13.32 6.54 18.45
C LEU A 164 -14.74 6.86 18.91
N GLN A 165 -15.03 8.13 19.16
CA GLN A 165 -16.33 8.60 19.63
C GLN A 165 -17.42 8.42 18.56
N ARG A 166 -17.18 8.91 17.34
CA ARG A 166 -18.18 8.93 16.26
C ARG A 166 -18.67 7.53 15.89
N PHE A 167 -17.77 6.56 15.91
CA PHE A 167 -18.04 5.17 15.51
C PHE A 167 -18.11 4.20 16.68
N SER A 168 -18.10 4.69 17.93
CA SER A 168 -18.18 3.88 19.15
C SER A 168 -17.17 2.72 19.19
N LEU A 169 -15.93 3.00 18.78
CA LEU A 169 -14.86 2.02 18.68
C LEU A 169 -14.26 1.73 20.07
N ARG A 170 -13.74 0.52 20.28
CA ARG A 170 -13.34 0.00 21.59
C ARG A 170 -11.93 0.45 22.03
N GLY A 171 -11.49 1.62 21.59
CA GLY A 171 -10.12 2.10 21.76
C GLY A 171 -9.19 1.67 20.63
N THR A 172 -7.87 1.72 20.88
CA THR A 172 -6.83 1.42 19.90
C THR A 172 -5.87 0.33 20.37
N ALA A 173 -5.22 -0.34 19.44
CA ALA A 173 -4.19 -1.35 19.68
C ALA A 173 -3.04 -1.16 18.69
N THR A 174 -1.83 -1.45 19.13
CA THR A 174 -0.64 -1.43 18.30
C THR A 174 -0.55 -2.72 17.50
N LEU A 175 -0.50 -2.58 16.18
CA LEU A 175 -0.11 -3.67 15.29
C LEU A 175 1.37 -3.49 14.94
N THR A 176 2.16 -4.52 15.20
CA THR A 176 3.55 -4.62 14.78
C THR A 176 3.66 -5.74 13.73
N VAL A 177 4.20 -5.45 12.56
CA VAL A 177 4.36 -6.45 11.49
C VAL A 177 5.77 -6.47 10.92
N SER A 178 6.23 -7.66 10.57
CA SER A 178 7.51 -7.88 9.89
C SER A 178 7.41 -9.01 8.86
N VAL A 179 8.49 -9.17 8.10
CA VAL A 179 8.71 -10.32 7.21
C VAL A 179 9.94 -11.07 7.70
N SER A 180 9.97 -12.39 7.52
CA SER A 180 11.10 -13.23 7.95
C SER A 180 12.40 -12.88 7.23
N ASP A 181 12.29 -12.45 5.97
CA ASP A 181 13.39 -11.94 5.16
C ASP A 181 12.86 -10.85 4.20
N PRO A 182 13.43 -9.64 4.20
CA PRO A 182 12.97 -8.54 3.37
C PRO A 182 13.22 -8.75 1.86
N GLY A 183 14.12 -9.66 1.47
CA GLY A 183 14.33 -10.06 0.09
C GLY A 183 13.30 -11.07 -0.43
N HIS A 184 12.58 -11.75 0.46
CA HIS A 184 11.65 -12.84 0.09
C HIS A 184 10.20 -12.38 -0.07
N GLY A 185 9.85 -11.16 0.35
CA GLY A 185 8.50 -10.64 0.22
C GLY A 185 8.26 -9.36 1.01
N HIS A 186 7.06 -8.82 0.87
CA HIS A 186 6.61 -7.62 1.58
C HIS A 186 5.16 -7.77 2.04
N LEU A 187 4.66 -6.77 2.76
CA LEU A 187 3.31 -6.78 3.31
C LEU A 187 2.44 -5.70 2.68
N ARG A 188 1.16 -6.01 2.49
CA ARG A 188 0.12 -5.02 2.24
C ARG A 188 -0.83 -5.00 3.44
N LEU A 189 -0.90 -3.87 4.13
CA LEU A 189 -1.80 -3.63 5.25
C LEU A 189 -2.88 -2.64 4.82
N ASN A 190 -4.12 -3.11 4.70
CA ASN A 190 -5.24 -2.36 4.14
C ASN A 190 -4.86 -1.79 2.76
N SER A 191 -4.65 -0.47 2.70
CA SER A 191 -4.25 0.29 1.52
C SER A 191 -2.76 0.64 1.48
N LEU A 192 -2.02 0.34 2.55
CA LEU A 192 -0.59 0.56 2.67
C LEU A 192 0.18 -0.61 2.06
N THR A 193 1.04 -0.31 1.11
CA THR A 193 2.17 -1.20 0.81
C THR A 193 3.25 -0.87 1.82
N LEU A 194 3.56 -1.82 2.68
CA LEU A 194 4.69 -1.75 3.58
C LEU A 194 5.84 -2.38 2.80
N ASP A 195 6.58 -1.54 2.08
CA ASP A 195 7.83 -1.96 1.45
C ASP A 195 8.64 -2.69 2.51
N ALA A 196 9.14 -3.88 2.16
CA ALA A 196 9.81 -4.79 3.08
C ALA A 196 10.81 -3.97 3.92
N PRO A 197 10.50 -3.70 5.20
CA PRO A 197 11.31 -2.77 5.93
C PRO A 197 12.68 -3.43 6.07
N THR A 198 13.66 -2.76 5.50
CA THR A 198 15.07 -2.97 5.74
C THR A 198 15.25 -3.02 7.27
N SER A 199 15.50 -4.22 7.79
CA SER A 199 15.97 -4.52 9.16
C SER A 199 15.07 -4.28 10.39
N ALA A 200 13.83 -3.74 10.30
CA ALA A 200 13.01 -3.47 11.49
C ALA A 200 11.49 -3.70 11.28
N PRO A 201 10.73 -4.14 12.30
CA PRO A 201 9.28 -4.29 12.20
C PRO A 201 8.59 -2.93 12.05
N TRP A 202 7.56 -2.87 11.20
CA TRP A 202 6.68 -1.72 11.11
C TRP A 202 5.65 -1.75 12.24
N SER A 203 5.36 -0.61 12.87
CA SER A 203 4.33 -0.51 13.91
C SER A 203 3.37 0.64 13.65
N GLY A 204 2.08 0.42 13.90
CA GLY A 204 1.04 1.42 13.75
C GLY A 204 -0.13 1.21 14.70
N LEU A 205 -0.82 2.30 15.04
CA LEU A 205 -1.97 2.28 15.93
C LEU A 205 -3.26 2.14 15.12
N TYR A 206 -4.04 1.09 15.41
CA TYR A 206 -5.31 0.80 14.74
C TYR A 206 -6.46 0.70 15.74
N PHE A 207 -7.69 0.84 15.24
CA PHE A 207 -8.88 0.85 16.08
C PHE A 207 -9.38 -0.57 16.40
N ARG A 208 -9.65 -0.85 17.66
CA ARG A 208 -10.21 -2.13 18.11
C ARG A 208 -11.65 -2.27 17.63
N GLY A 209 -11.99 -3.45 17.15
CA GLY A 209 -13.33 -3.75 16.60
C GLY A 209 -13.55 -3.29 15.15
N ASN A 210 -12.60 -2.56 14.54
CA ASN A 210 -12.60 -2.32 13.09
C ASN A 210 -11.63 -3.30 12.43
N PRO A 211 -12.10 -4.26 11.60
CA PRO A 211 -11.22 -5.26 11.03
C PRO A 211 -10.23 -4.64 10.04
N ILE A 212 -8.98 -5.07 10.12
CA ILE A 212 -7.91 -4.73 9.17
C ILE A 212 -7.60 -5.91 8.27
N THR A 213 -7.13 -5.67 7.05
CA THR A 213 -6.70 -6.72 6.12
C THR A 213 -5.19 -6.70 5.99
N LEU A 214 -4.55 -7.82 6.28
CA LEU A 214 -3.11 -8.01 6.08
C LEU A 214 -2.89 -9.05 4.98
N THR A 215 -2.04 -8.74 4.00
CA THR A 215 -1.66 -9.64 2.93
C THR A 215 -0.14 -9.76 2.86
N ALA A 216 0.38 -10.98 2.88
CA ALA A 216 1.75 -11.32 2.56
C ALA A 216 1.91 -11.48 1.04
N LEU A 217 2.83 -10.71 0.47
CA LEU A 217 3.13 -10.68 -0.97
C LEU A 217 4.55 -11.19 -1.18
N ALA A 218 4.67 -12.43 -1.66
CA ALA A 218 5.97 -13.04 -1.91
C ALA A 218 6.71 -12.34 -3.07
N ALA A 219 8.02 -12.22 -2.94
CA ALA A 219 8.88 -11.80 -4.03
C ALA A 219 8.96 -12.90 -5.10
N PRO A 220 9.33 -12.57 -6.36
CA PRO A 220 9.59 -13.59 -7.37
C PRO A 220 10.52 -14.70 -6.87
N GLY A 221 10.18 -15.96 -7.16
CA GLY A 221 10.96 -17.13 -6.71
C GLY A 221 10.76 -17.50 -5.24
N HIS A 222 9.77 -16.93 -4.56
CA HIS A 222 9.45 -17.20 -3.16
C HIS A 222 7.96 -17.49 -3.01
N ARG A 223 7.61 -18.17 -1.90
CA ARG A 223 6.22 -18.42 -1.53
C ARG A 223 5.98 -18.07 -0.07
N PHE A 224 4.75 -17.66 0.23
CA PHE A 224 4.28 -17.51 1.60
C PHE A 224 4.11 -18.89 2.25
N VAL A 225 4.61 -19.04 3.47
CA VAL A 225 4.55 -20.30 4.24
C VAL A 225 3.49 -20.22 5.33
N ARG A 226 3.58 -19.20 6.19
CA ARG A 226 2.71 -19.03 7.36
C ARG A 226 2.84 -17.63 7.96
N TRP A 227 1.89 -17.31 8.84
CA TRP A 227 2.01 -16.22 9.79
C TRP A 227 2.56 -16.74 11.12
N GLU A 228 3.57 -16.10 11.66
CA GLU A 228 3.91 -16.20 13.07
C GLU A 228 3.06 -15.19 13.85
N GLY A 229 2.51 -15.60 14.99
CA GLY A 229 1.55 -14.82 15.77
C GLY A 229 0.08 -15.00 15.38
N LEU A 230 -0.23 -15.74 14.30
CA LEU A 230 -1.59 -16.17 13.93
C LEU A 230 -1.67 -17.69 13.72
N TYR A 231 -2.12 -18.42 14.73
CA TYR A 231 -2.31 -19.87 14.65
C TYR A 231 -3.55 -20.23 13.84
N GLY A 232 -3.45 -21.29 13.02
CA GLY A 232 -4.57 -21.82 12.23
C GLY A 232 -4.90 -21.06 10.94
N VAL A 233 -4.15 -20.00 10.61
CA VAL A 233 -4.30 -19.26 9.35
C VAL A 233 -3.29 -19.77 8.33
N ASN A 234 -3.78 -20.34 7.23
CA ASN A 234 -2.95 -20.90 6.14
C ASN A 234 -3.03 -20.08 4.84
N THR A 235 -3.79 -18.97 4.83
CA THR A 235 -3.90 -18.06 3.69
C THR A 235 -2.90 -16.91 3.83
N ASN A 236 -2.35 -16.47 2.69
CA ASN A 236 -1.47 -15.30 2.65
C ASN A 236 -2.21 -13.97 2.87
N SER A 237 -3.54 -13.97 2.89
CA SER A 237 -4.36 -12.82 3.22
C SER A 237 -5.32 -13.16 4.35
N VAL A 238 -5.41 -12.27 5.33
CA VAL A 238 -6.19 -12.47 6.55
C VAL A 238 -6.84 -11.16 6.99
N GLN A 239 -8.08 -11.26 7.48
CA GLN A 239 -8.76 -10.16 8.16
C GLN A 239 -8.60 -10.33 9.68
N ILE A 240 -8.11 -9.30 10.37
CA ILE A 240 -7.74 -9.36 11.79
C ILE A 240 -8.57 -8.36 12.57
N PHE A 241 -9.11 -8.81 13.71
CA PHE A 241 -9.72 -7.94 14.73
C PHE A 241 -8.73 -7.76 15.87
N LEU A 242 -8.26 -6.53 16.08
CA LEU A 242 -7.38 -6.24 17.21
C LEU A 242 -8.20 -6.11 18.50
N ASN A 243 -7.91 -6.98 19.48
CA ASN A 243 -8.44 -6.90 20.84
C ASN A 243 -7.42 -6.32 21.83
N GLY A 244 -6.14 -6.37 21.46
CA GLY A 244 -4.99 -5.81 22.16
C GLY A 244 -3.84 -5.71 21.17
N ASP A 245 -2.66 -5.33 21.67
CA ASP A 245 -1.48 -5.23 20.83
C ASP A 245 -1.12 -6.59 20.22
N LEU A 246 -0.70 -6.59 18.96
CA LEU A 246 -0.45 -7.80 18.18
C LEU A 246 0.81 -7.64 17.34
N ALA A 247 1.72 -8.61 17.45
CA ALA A 247 2.94 -8.69 16.64
C ALA A 247 2.86 -9.89 15.70
N LEU A 248 3.02 -9.66 14.40
CA LEU A 248 2.94 -10.70 13.37
C LEU A 248 4.17 -10.71 12.47
N THR A 249 4.58 -11.89 12.03
CA THR A 249 5.65 -12.04 11.02
C THR A 249 5.15 -12.91 9.87
N ALA A 250 5.22 -12.40 8.64
CA ALA A 250 5.02 -13.24 7.46
C ALA A 250 6.30 -14.02 7.19
N VAL A 251 6.18 -15.34 7.13
CA VAL A 251 7.29 -16.22 6.79
C VAL A 251 7.22 -16.58 5.32
N PHE A 252 8.32 -16.32 4.62
CA PHE A 252 8.52 -16.68 3.23
C PHE A 252 9.73 -17.61 3.11
N GLU A 253 9.69 -18.47 2.10
CA GLU A 253 10.82 -19.32 1.73
C GLU A 253 10.98 -19.32 0.21
N PRO A 254 12.17 -19.68 -0.31
CA PRO A 254 12.35 -19.94 -1.72
C PRO A 254 11.28 -20.92 -2.21
N GLU A 255 10.62 -20.56 -3.29
CA GLU A 255 9.73 -21.48 -3.98
C GLU A 255 10.61 -22.55 -4.61
N GLU A 256 10.55 -23.77 -4.09
CA GLU A 256 11.22 -24.90 -4.71
C GLU A 256 10.61 -25.12 -6.09
N VAL A 257 11.30 -24.63 -7.12
CA VAL A 257 10.98 -24.99 -8.47
C VAL A 257 11.53 -26.39 -8.71
N PRO A 258 10.67 -27.41 -8.94
CA PRO A 258 11.18 -28.74 -9.21
C PRO A 258 12.10 -28.69 -10.43
N PRO A 259 13.27 -29.35 -10.39
CA PRO A 259 14.19 -29.37 -11.52
C PRO A 259 13.48 -29.93 -12.75
N PRO A 260 13.83 -29.46 -13.96
CA PRO A 260 13.26 -30.01 -15.17
C PRO A 260 13.58 -31.50 -15.25
N LYS A 261 12.56 -32.33 -15.52
CA LYS A 261 12.72 -33.77 -15.64
C LYS A 261 12.13 -34.28 -16.94
N PHE A 262 12.73 -35.34 -17.47
CA PHE A 262 12.08 -36.14 -18.50
C PHE A 262 10.97 -36.97 -17.85
N THR A 263 9.75 -36.80 -18.32
CA THR A 263 8.58 -37.56 -17.84
C THR A 263 8.29 -38.77 -18.72
N GLU A 264 8.65 -38.70 -20.00
CA GLU A 264 8.48 -39.78 -20.96
C GLU A 264 9.58 -39.75 -22.03
N ILE A 265 10.04 -40.93 -22.45
CA ILE A 265 10.96 -41.10 -23.58
C ILE A 265 10.37 -42.14 -24.51
N THR A 266 10.04 -41.76 -25.74
CA THR A 266 9.48 -42.66 -26.76
C THR A 266 10.38 -42.70 -27.99
N LYS A 267 10.78 -43.89 -28.43
CA LYS A 267 11.47 -44.07 -29.72
C LYS A 267 10.44 -44.16 -30.84
N LEU A 268 10.54 -43.29 -31.83
CA LEU A 268 9.70 -43.27 -33.02
C LEU A 268 10.43 -43.90 -34.22
N ALA A 269 9.69 -44.11 -35.32
CA ALA A 269 10.26 -44.57 -36.58
C ALA A 269 11.34 -43.61 -37.10
N GLY A 270 12.27 -44.12 -37.91
CA GLY A 270 13.35 -43.32 -38.49
C GLY A 270 14.39 -42.82 -37.49
N GLY A 271 14.44 -43.36 -36.27
CA GLY A 271 15.47 -42.97 -35.28
C GLY A 271 15.17 -41.68 -34.51
N VAL A 272 13.96 -41.14 -34.61
CA VAL A 272 13.55 -39.96 -33.85
C VAL A 272 13.21 -40.35 -32.40
N LEU A 273 13.69 -39.58 -31.42
CA LEU A 273 13.23 -39.67 -30.03
C LEU A 273 12.22 -38.57 -29.75
N ARG A 274 11.12 -38.92 -29.08
CA ARG A 274 10.21 -37.97 -28.45
C ARG A 274 10.50 -37.94 -26.96
N LEU A 275 10.72 -36.76 -26.42
CA LEU A 275 10.90 -36.51 -25.00
C LEU A 275 9.73 -35.67 -24.50
N ARG A 276 9.05 -36.11 -23.43
CA ARG A 276 8.22 -35.21 -22.63
C ARG A 276 9.04 -34.69 -21.46
N VAL A 277 8.89 -33.42 -21.19
CA VAL A 277 9.58 -32.73 -20.10
C VAL A 277 8.55 -32.04 -19.23
N SER A 278 8.80 -32.03 -17.92
CA SER A 278 8.04 -31.21 -16.97
C SER A 278 8.97 -30.31 -16.18
N GLY A 279 8.51 -29.11 -15.84
CA GLY A 279 9.25 -28.12 -15.04
C GLY A 279 8.40 -26.88 -14.80
N GLN A 280 9.03 -25.73 -14.60
CA GLN A 280 8.35 -24.46 -14.41
C GLN A 280 7.51 -24.08 -15.64
N PRO A 281 6.24 -23.68 -15.48
CA PRO A 281 5.42 -23.17 -16.57
C PRO A 281 6.06 -22.01 -17.31
N GLN A 282 5.94 -21.99 -18.63
CA GLN A 282 6.45 -20.93 -19.52
C GLN A 282 7.96 -20.66 -19.44
N HIS A 283 8.71 -21.53 -18.76
CA HIS A 283 10.16 -21.41 -18.63
C HIS A 283 10.88 -22.07 -19.81
N VAL A 284 12.04 -21.52 -20.18
CA VAL A 284 12.89 -22.02 -21.26
C VAL A 284 14.02 -22.87 -20.69
N TYR A 285 14.11 -24.12 -21.11
CA TYR A 285 15.18 -25.04 -20.77
C TYR A 285 16.09 -25.30 -21.96
N LEU A 286 17.39 -25.42 -21.71
CA LEU A 286 18.36 -25.87 -22.71
C LEU A 286 18.45 -27.39 -22.67
N LEU A 287 18.04 -28.05 -23.76
CA LEU A 287 18.28 -29.47 -23.95
C LEU A 287 19.69 -29.67 -24.48
N GLN A 288 20.53 -30.30 -23.69
CA GLN A 288 21.93 -30.56 -24.04
C GLN A 288 22.17 -32.04 -24.32
N GLY A 289 23.07 -32.31 -25.26
CA GLY A 289 23.54 -33.65 -25.61
C GLY A 289 25.03 -33.79 -25.33
N SER A 290 25.45 -35.00 -24.96
CA SER A 290 26.86 -35.36 -24.76
C SER A 290 27.14 -36.78 -25.26
N THR A 291 28.33 -37.01 -25.79
CA THR A 291 28.82 -38.34 -26.19
C THR A 291 29.75 -38.97 -25.14
N ASN A 292 30.19 -38.21 -24.13
CA ASN A 292 31.19 -38.65 -23.14
C ASN A 292 30.87 -38.22 -21.69
N LEU A 293 29.68 -37.67 -21.44
CA LEU A 293 29.21 -37.10 -20.17
C LEU A 293 30.01 -35.88 -19.64
N ARG A 294 31.03 -35.43 -20.37
CA ARG A 294 31.91 -34.31 -19.98
C ARG A 294 31.62 -33.07 -20.82
N ASP A 295 31.59 -33.24 -22.14
CA ASP A 295 31.37 -32.17 -23.10
C ASP A 295 29.89 -32.13 -23.45
N TRP A 296 29.22 -31.02 -23.13
CA TRP A 296 27.79 -30.84 -23.32
C TRP A 296 27.53 -29.70 -24.29
N LEU A 297 26.79 -29.99 -25.35
CA LEU A 297 26.39 -29.01 -26.35
C LEU A 297 24.87 -28.82 -26.31
N THR A 298 24.42 -27.58 -26.39
CA THR A 298 23.00 -27.27 -26.53
C THR A 298 22.52 -27.76 -27.89
N VAL A 299 21.53 -28.66 -27.87
CA VAL A 299 20.87 -29.22 -29.06
C VAL A 299 19.71 -28.33 -29.48
N GLN A 300 18.88 -27.93 -28.53
CA GLN A 300 17.73 -27.04 -28.74
C GLN A 300 17.24 -26.43 -27.41
N SER A 301 16.40 -25.41 -27.51
CA SER A 301 15.67 -24.86 -26.37
C SER A 301 14.25 -25.43 -26.31
N VAL A 302 13.72 -25.62 -25.10
CA VAL A 302 12.38 -26.16 -24.85
C VAL A 302 11.64 -25.20 -23.94
N THR A 303 10.49 -24.69 -24.39
CA THR A 303 9.65 -23.83 -23.55
C THR A 303 8.49 -24.64 -23.01
N ASN A 304 8.36 -24.72 -21.70
CA ASN A 304 7.21 -25.37 -21.09
C ASN A 304 5.93 -24.59 -21.38
N GLU A 305 4.84 -25.30 -21.59
CA GLU A 305 3.52 -24.72 -21.71
C GLU A 305 3.03 -24.16 -20.37
N VAL A 306 1.84 -23.55 -20.36
CA VAL A 306 1.20 -23.02 -19.14
C VAL A 306 1.00 -24.11 -18.07
N GLY A 307 0.85 -25.37 -18.49
CA GLY A 307 0.76 -26.52 -17.59
C GLY A 307 2.10 -27.02 -17.02
N GLY A 308 3.23 -26.41 -17.40
CA GLY A 308 4.55 -26.84 -16.95
C GLY A 308 5.09 -28.07 -17.68
N GLU A 309 4.49 -28.48 -18.80
CA GLU A 309 4.99 -29.57 -19.64
C GLU A 309 5.37 -29.08 -21.04
N ALA A 310 6.28 -29.79 -21.69
CA ALA A 310 6.55 -29.63 -23.11
C ALA A 310 6.94 -30.95 -23.76
N GLN A 311 6.82 -30.99 -25.09
CA GLN A 311 7.30 -32.09 -25.91
C GLN A 311 8.43 -31.62 -26.81
N VAL A 312 9.45 -32.46 -26.93
CA VAL A 312 10.55 -32.29 -27.87
C VAL A 312 10.67 -33.50 -28.78
N LEU A 313 11.04 -33.24 -30.05
CA LEU A 313 11.50 -34.26 -30.98
C LEU A 313 13.01 -34.08 -31.21
N LEU A 314 13.73 -35.20 -31.21
CA LEU A 314 15.16 -35.27 -31.49
C LEU A 314 15.38 -36.24 -32.64
N ASP A 315 15.87 -35.74 -33.76
CA ASP A 315 16.27 -36.60 -34.87
C ASP A 315 17.65 -37.20 -34.61
N ASN A 316 17.71 -38.48 -34.26
CA ASN A 316 18.97 -39.20 -34.10
C ASN A 316 19.41 -39.98 -35.35
N SER A 317 18.70 -39.84 -36.48
CA SER A 317 19.00 -40.58 -37.72
C SER A 317 20.34 -40.21 -38.38
N ARG A 318 20.88 -39.04 -38.06
CA ARG A 318 22.12 -38.49 -38.63
C ARG A 318 23.33 -38.59 -37.72
N LEU A 319 23.25 -39.35 -36.65
CA LEU A 319 24.25 -39.33 -35.58
C LEU A 319 25.05 -40.63 -35.62
N ASP A 320 26.37 -40.51 -35.76
CA ASP A 320 27.30 -41.65 -35.68
C ASP A 320 27.06 -42.48 -34.40
N ALA A 321 27.26 -43.79 -34.50
CA ALA A 321 26.81 -44.85 -33.58
C ALA A 321 27.42 -44.86 -32.16
N GLY A 322 27.65 -43.70 -31.55
CA GLY A 322 28.05 -43.53 -30.15
C GLY A 322 26.84 -43.35 -29.22
N HIS A 323 26.97 -43.80 -27.97
CA HIS A 323 26.01 -43.52 -26.91
C HIS A 323 25.87 -42.01 -26.69
N ARG A 324 24.64 -41.49 -26.67
CA ARG A 324 24.34 -40.10 -26.36
C ARG A 324 23.55 -39.98 -25.07
N PHE A 325 23.97 -39.06 -24.23
CA PHE A 325 23.32 -38.67 -22.99
C PHE A 325 22.64 -37.33 -23.19
N TYR A 326 21.45 -37.16 -22.60
CA TYR A 326 20.68 -35.92 -22.67
C TYR A 326 20.42 -35.37 -21.26
N ARG A 327 20.45 -34.05 -21.12
CA ARG A 327 20.04 -33.36 -19.89
C ARG A 327 19.31 -32.07 -20.21
N LEU A 328 18.46 -31.64 -19.29
CA LEU A 328 17.85 -30.31 -19.30
C LEU A 328 18.62 -29.41 -18.34
N ARG A 329 18.88 -28.18 -18.74
CA ARG A 329 19.57 -27.18 -17.93
C ARG A 329 18.79 -25.86 -17.96
N TRP A 330 18.83 -25.14 -16.85
CA TRP A 330 18.49 -23.72 -16.83
C TRP A 330 19.49 -22.94 -17.72
N PRO A 331 19.04 -21.90 -18.45
CA PRO A 331 19.90 -21.09 -19.31
C PRO A 331 21.18 -20.58 -18.64
#